data_AF-A0A2U2JBV9-F1
#
_entry.id   AF-A0A2U2JBV9-F1
#
_cell.length_a   1.000
_cell.length_b   1.000
_cell.length_c   1.000
_cell.angle_alpha   90.00
_cell.angle_beta   90.00
_cell.angle_gamma   90.00
#
_symmetry.space_group_name_H-M   'P 1'
#
loop_
_entity.id
_entity.type
_entity.pdbx_description
1 polymer ?
#
loop_
_entity_poly.entity_id
_entity_poly.type
_entity_poly.pdbx_seq_one_letter_code
_entity_poly.pdbx_strand_id
1 'polypeptide(L)'
;MTFLATTYRTLSGTKEIIEIPNKKETEWVIYENGKPKYYTDFYDLEIESNAMMNSLVLCTKRSLDEVLELINKKNDIKLSVPKISRLGFKKKIKSVEKELDLEPIPEKWLAYSL
;
A
#
# COMPACT_ATOMS: atom_id res chain seq x y z
N MET A 1 -5.04 -0.49 13.69
CA MET A 1 -5.09 -1.93 13.31
C MET A 1 -3.75 -2.59 13.64
N THR A 2 -3.72 -3.88 13.93
CA THR A 2 -2.46 -4.61 14.17
C THR A 2 -1.88 -5.10 12.84
N PHE A 3 -0.64 -4.71 12.56
CA PHE A 3 0.12 -5.12 11.37
C PHE A 3 1.32 -5.98 11.77
N LEU A 4 1.98 -6.58 10.78
CA LEU A 4 3.24 -7.29 10.97
C LEU A 4 4.39 -6.45 10.41
N ALA A 5 5.28 -6.00 11.28
CA ALA A 5 6.57 -5.45 10.88
C ALA A 5 7.52 -6.62 10.57
N THR A 6 7.63 -6.97 9.29
CA THR A 6 8.47 -8.07 8.81
C THR A 6 9.79 -7.53 8.27
N THR A 7 10.91 -7.98 8.83
CA THR A 7 12.24 -7.68 8.31
C THR A 7 12.71 -8.79 7.38
N TYR A 8 13.09 -8.41 6.17
CA TYR A 8 13.71 -9.26 5.16
C TYR A 8 15.20 -8.95 5.02
N ARG A 9 16.02 -9.99 4.98
CA ARG A 9 17.40 -9.89 4.47
C ARG A 9 17.35 -10.08 2.96
N THR A 10 17.89 -9.10 2.24
CA THR A 10 18.03 -9.06 0.78
C THR A 10 19.52 -8.97 0.43
N LEU A 11 19.86 -9.07 -0.86
CA LEU A 11 21.26 -8.93 -1.30
C LEU A 11 21.86 -7.55 -0.96
N SER A 12 21.04 -6.50 -0.98
CA SER A 12 21.48 -5.11 -0.71
C SER A 12 21.40 -4.71 0.78
N GLY A 13 21.11 -5.65 1.68
CA GLY A 13 20.97 -5.39 3.11
C GLY A 13 19.60 -5.82 3.67
N THR A 14 19.17 -5.20 4.76
CA THR A 14 17.89 -5.50 5.41
C THR A 14 16.83 -4.48 5.06
N LYS A 15 15.60 -4.95 4.84
CA LYS A 15 14.43 -4.09 4.59
C LYS A 15 13.29 -4.51 5.49
N GLU A 16 12.73 -3.56 6.23
CA GLU A 16 11.48 -3.74 6.98
C GLU A 16 10.29 -3.38 6.11
N ILE A 17 9.24 -4.19 6.17
CA ILE A 17 7.97 -3.97 5.48
C ILE A 17 6.84 -4.25 6.45
N ILE A 18 5.85 -3.36 6.42
CA ILE A 18 4.56 -3.53 7.08
C ILE A 18 3.66 -4.42 6.21
N GLU A 19 3.30 -5.57 6.73
CA GLU A 19 2.40 -6.55 6.13
C GLU A 19 1.08 -6.60 6.90
N ILE A 20 0.01 -6.95 6.19
CA ILE A 20 -1.32 -7.13 6.78
C ILE A 20 -1.44 -8.61 7.19
N PRO A 21 -1.74 -8.92 8.46
CA PRO A 21 -2.00 -10.31 8.87
C PRO A 21 -3.25 -10.83 8.15
N ASN A 22 -3.20 -12.03 7.58
CA ASN A 22 -4.31 -12.62 6.81
C ASN A 22 -4.83 -11.72 5.67
N LYS A 23 -3.91 -10.99 5.01
CA LYS A 23 -4.18 -10.03 3.94
C LYS A 23 -5.16 -10.55 2.87
N LYS A 24 -6.22 -9.79 2.60
CA LYS A 24 -7.08 -9.97 1.41
C LYS A 24 -6.45 -9.33 0.16
N GLU A 25 -6.89 -9.76 -1.02
CA GLU A 25 -6.37 -9.21 -2.28
C GLU A 25 -6.66 -7.72 -2.47
N THR A 26 -7.75 -7.22 -1.90
CA THR A 26 -8.17 -5.81 -1.95
C THR A 26 -7.55 -4.92 -0.88
N GLU A 27 -6.88 -5.51 0.10
CA GLU A 27 -6.27 -4.76 1.20
C GLU A 27 -4.82 -4.40 0.86
N TRP A 28 -4.43 -3.16 1.10
CA TRP A 28 -3.08 -2.68 0.83
C TRP A 28 -2.61 -1.67 1.87
N VAL A 29 -1.33 -1.76 2.24
CA VAL A 29 -0.61 -0.68 2.91
C VAL A 29 0.12 0.14 1.86
N ILE A 30 -0.23 1.41 1.76
CA ILE A 30 0.37 2.36 0.81
C ILE A 30 1.40 3.21 1.55
N TYR A 31 2.55 3.35 0.90
CA TYR A 31 3.69 4.08 1.41
C TYR A 31 3.74 5.44 0.75
N GLU A 32 3.88 6.49 1.54
CA GLU A 32 4.19 7.83 1.07
C GLU A 32 5.64 8.15 1.40
N ASN A 33 6.42 8.60 0.41
CA ASN A 33 7.83 8.93 0.60
C ASN A 33 8.64 7.78 1.23
N GLY A 34 8.28 6.53 0.90
CA GLY A 34 8.96 5.34 1.40
C GLY A 34 8.61 4.93 2.83
N LYS A 35 7.60 5.54 3.46
CA LYS A 35 7.10 5.16 4.79
C LYS A 35 5.64 4.71 4.72
N PRO A 36 5.24 3.67 5.49
CA PRO A 36 3.84 3.26 5.57
C PRO A 36 3.02 4.43 6.11
N LYS A 37 1.96 4.80 5.40
CA LYS A 37 1.14 5.97 5.78
C LYS A 37 -0.35 5.71 5.65
N TYR A 38 -0.75 4.96 4.62
CA TYR A 38 -2.15 4.71 4.35
C TYR A 38 -2.49 3.23 4.36
N TYR A 39 -3.74 2.94 4.72
CA TYR A 39 -4.36 1.64 4.60
C TYR A 39 -5.62 1.78 3.75
N THR A 40 -5.87 0.80 2.88
CA THR A 40 -7.07 0.77 2.05
C THR A 40 -7.54 -0.66 1.88
N ASP A 41 -8.85 -0.87 1.95
CA ASP A 41 -9.53 -2.10 1.53
C ASP A 41 -10.57 -1.71 0.49
N PHE A 42 -10.35 -2.07 -0.77
CA PHE A 42 -11.25 -1.67 -1.86
C PHE A 42 -12.68 -2.21 -1.71
N TYR A 43 -12.93 -3.20 -0.85
CA TYR A 43 -14.30 -3.68 -0.59
C TYR A 43 -14.98 -3.05 0.62
N ASP A 44 -14.26 -2.27 1.42
CA ASP A 44 -14.85 -1.50 2.51
C ASP A 44 -15.44 -0.20 1.96
N LEU A 45 -16.66 -0.30 1.43
CA LEU A 45 -17.36 0.80 0.76
C LEU A 45 -17.96 1.83 1.72
N GLU A 46 -17.90 1.60 3.04
CA GLU A 46 -18.32 2.59 4.04
C GLU A 46 -17.37 3.79 4.08
N ILE A 47 -16.10 3.58 3.71
CA ILE A 47 -15.09 4.63 3.57
C ILE A 47 -15.10 5.14 2.12
N GLU A 48 -15.41 6.42 1.93
CA GLU A 48 -15.51 7.03 0.59
C GLU A 48 -14.22 6.89 -0.23
N SER A 49 -13.06 7.11 0.40
CA SER A 49 -11.75 6.87 -0.24
C SER A 49 -11.59 5.45 -0.77
N ASN A 50 -12.04 4.43 -0.03
CA ASN A 50 -11.96 3.03 -0.46
C ASN A 50 -12.92 2.75 -1.62
N ALA A 51 -14.13 3.34 -1.60
CA ALA A 51 -15.07 3.26 -2.72
C ALA A 51 -14.51 3.93 -4.00
N MET A 52 -13.83 5.07 -3.87
CA MET A 52 -13.12 5.70 -5.00
C MET A 52 -11.98 4.81 -5.52
N MET A 53 -11.18 4.22 -4.63
CA MET A 53 -10.12 3.28 -5.00
C MET A 53 -10.66 2.02 -5.68
N ASN A 54 -11.82 1.51 -5.24
CA ASN A 54 -12.52 0.40 -5.89
C ASN A 54 -12.81 0.74 -7.37
N SER A 55 -13.40 1.91 -7.62
CA SER A 55 -13.66 2.38 -8.98
C SER A 55 -12.36 2.49 -9.79
N LEU A 56 -11.33 3.14 -9.23
CA LEU A 56 -10.05 3.37 -9.90
C LEU A 56 -9.26 2.10 -10.20
N VAL A 57 -9.33 1.07 -9.37
CA VAL A 57 -8.54 -0.16 -9.51
C VAL A 57 -9.39 -1.29 -10.11
N LEU A 58 -10.48 -1.67 -9.44
CA LEU A 58 -11.26 -2.85 -9.79
C LEU A 58 -12.18 -2.59 -10.99
N CYS A 59 -12.96 -1.51 -10.98
CA CYS A 59 -13.92 -1.24 -12.08
C CYS A 59 -13.21 -0.93 -13.40
N THR A 60 -12.09 -0.20 -13.36
CA THR A 60 -11.30 0.08 -14.57
C THR A 60 -10.33 -1.03 -14.97
N LYS A 61 -10.22 -2.10 -14.17
CA LYS A 61 -9.27 -3.22 -14.36
C LYS A 61 -7.81 -2.77 -14.48
N ARG A 62 -7.43 -1.71 -13.75
CA ARG A 62 -6.06 -1.21 -13.68
C ARG A 62 -5.31 -1.87 -12.53
N SER A 63 -4.00 -1.99 -12.66
CA SER A 63 -3.17 -2.38 -11.52
C SER A 63 -3.08 -1.24 -10.50
N LEU A 64 -2.87 -1.59 -9.23
CA LEU A 64 -2.66 -0.61 -8.18
C LEU A 64 -1.43 0.27 -8.46
N ASP A 65 -0.35 -0.31 -9.00
CA ASP A 65 0.85 0.45 -9.37
C ASP A 65 0.53 1.56 -10.39
N GLU A 66 -0.27 1.27 -11.43
CA GLU A 66 -0.69 2.27 -12.44
C GLU A 66 -1.58 3.37 -11.84
N VAL A 67 -2.51 3.00 -10.95
CA VAL A 67 -3.39 3.97 -10.28
C VAL A 67 -2.58 4.90 -9.39
N LEU A 68 -1.63 4.38 -8.61
CA LEU A 68 -0.75 5.19 -7.78
C LEU A 68 0.14 6.11 -8.63
N GLU A 69 0.62 5.66 -9.80
CA GLU A 69 1.39 6.51 -10.72
C GLU A 69 0.57 7.69 -11.24
N LEU A 70 -0.69 7.47 -11.61
CA LEU A 70 -1.60 8.53 -12.04
C LEU A 70 -1.86 9.54 -10.91
N ILE A 71 -2.12 9.05 -9.70
CA ILE A 71 -2.32 9.89 -8.50
C ILE A 71 -1.06 10.73 -8.23
N ASN A 72 0.12 10.09 -8.24
CA ASN A 72 1.41 10.75 -8.02
C ASN A 72 1.64 11.89 -9.02
N LYS A 73 1.43 11.62 -10.31
CA LYS A 73 1.63 12.60 -11.38
C LYS A 73 0.70 13.80 -11.26
N LYS A 74 -0.56 13.58 -10.89
CA LYS A 74 -1.56 14.65 -10.78
C LYS A 74 -1.38 15.52 -9.53
N ASN A 75 -0.86 14.95 -8.44
CA ASN A 75 -0.80 15.61 -7.13
C ASN A 75 0.63 16.00 -6.69
N ASP A 76 1.66 15.72 -7.49
CA ASP A 76 3.08 15.91 -7.14
C ASP A 76 3.47 15.24 -5.80
N ILE A 77 3.07 13.98 -5.64
CA ILE A 77 3.35 13.16 -4.45
C ILE A 77 4.03 11.82 -4.83
N LYS A 78 4.42 11.04 -3.82
CA LYS A 78 5.17 9.78 -3.99
C LYS A 78 4.55 8.63 -3.20
N LEU A 79 3.45 8.11 -3.71
CA LEU A 79 2.80 6.89 -3.25
C LEU A 79 3.41 5.65 -3.90
N SER A 80 3.46 4.55 -3.15
CA SER A 80 3.95 3.26 -3.64
C SER A 80 3.44 2.10 -2.78
N VAL A 81 3.49 0.88 -3.31
CA VAL A 81 3.39 -0.34 -2.51
C VAL A 81 4.79 -0.85 -2.14
N PRO A 82 4.99 -1.43 -0.95
CA PRO A 82 6.30 -1.91 -0.54
C PRO A 82 6.74 -3.10 -1.41
N LYS A 83 7.76 -2.88 -2.24
CA LYS A 83 8.37 -3.95 -3.05
C LYS A 83 9.61 -4.51 -2.34
N ILE A 84 9.64 -5.82 -2.09
CA ILE A 84 10.89 -6.55 -1.83
C ILE A 84 11.56 -6.76 -3.17
N SER A 85 12.87 -6.56 -3.26
CA SER A 85 13.63 -6.87 -4.47
C SER A 85 13.27 -8.27 -4.99
N ARG A 86 12.96 -8.36 -6.28
CA ARG A 86 12.74 -9.65 -6.97
C ARG A 86 14.05 -10.31 -7.39
N LEU A 87 15.16 -9.56 -7.34
CA LEU A 87 16.50 -10.04 -7.69
C LEU A 87 17.18 -10.68 -6.48
N GLY A 88 17.51 -11.96 -6.61
CA GLY A 88 18.28 -12.72 -5.64
C GLY A 88 17.48 -13.34 -4.49
N PHE A 89 18.20 -13.84 -3.49
CA PHE A 89 17.62 -14.49 -2.32
C PHE A 89 17.04 -13.47 -1.34
N LYS A 90 15.82 -13.72 -0.87
CA LYS A 90 15.19 -12.99 0.24
C LYS A 90 14.87 -13.96 1.38
N LYS A 91 15.25 -13.61 2.60
CA LYS A 91 14.95 -14.40 3.81
C LYS A 91 14.23 -13.54 4.83
N LYS A 92 13.06 -14.00 5.27
CA LYS A 92 12.38 -13.44 6.44
C LYS A 92 13.22 -13.75 7.67
N ILE A 93 13.65 -12.72 8.39
CA ILE A 93 14.52 -12.86 9.57
C ILE A 93 13.81 -12.49 10.87
N LYS A 94 12.79 -11.64 10.80
CA LYS A 94 12.02 -11.17 11.95
C LYS A 94 10.60 -10.81 11.51
N SER A 95 9.62 -11.06 12.37
CA SER A 95 8.23 -10.66 12.21
C SER A 95 7.72 -10.29 13.59
N VAL A 96 7.25 -9.07 13.78
CA VAL A 96 6.68 -8.63 15.06
C VAL A 96 5.37 -7.92 14.80
N GLU A 97 4.38 -8.19 15.65
CA GLU A 97 3.14 -7.43 15.65
C GLU A 97 3.41 -5.98 16.02
N LYS A 98 2.76 -5.06 15.30
CA LYS A 98 2.92 -3.62 15.48
C LYS A 98 1.57 -2.96 15.27
N GLU A 99 1.11 -2.26 16.30
CA GLU A 99 -0.04 -1.39 16.15
C GLU A 99 0.36 -0.15 15.35
N LEU A 100 -0.37 0.09 14.27
CA LEU A 100 -0.24 1.31 13.48
C LEU A 100 -1.64 1.87 13.26
N ASP A 101 -1.71 3.19 13.29
CA ASP A 101 -2.86 3.93 12.83
C ASP A 101 -2.52 4.47 11.44
N LEU A 102 -3.15 3.88 10.42
CA LEU A 102 -2.92 4.21 9.01
C LEU A 102 -4.24 4.72 8.45
N GLU A 103 -4.23 5.95 7.98
CA GLU A 103 -5.43 6.61 7.46
C GLU A 103 -5.78 6.11 6.04
N PRO A 104 -7.01 6.31 5.56
CA PRO A 104 -7.32 6.15 4.14
C PRO A 104 -6.56 7.15 3.26
N ILE A 105 -6.49 6.89 1.95
CA ILE A 105 -5.88 7.84 1.02
C ILE A 105 -6.76 9.11 0.96
N PRO A 106 -6.20 10.32 1.04
CA PRO A 106 -6.97 11.56 0.93
C PRO A 106 -7.83 11.60 -0.34
N GLU A 107 -9.15 11.73 -0.18
CA GLU A 107 -10.14 11.75 -1.27
C GLU A 107 -9.83 12.79 -2.33
N LYS A 108 -9.31 13.96 -1.90
CA LYS A 108 -8.87 15.02 -2.81
C LYS A 108 -7.91 14.52 -3.89
N TRP A 109 -7.04 13.55 -3.59
CA TRP A 109 -6.09 13.00 -4.56
C TRP A 109 -6.74 12.02 -5.54
N LEU A 110 -7.82 11.36 -5.11
CA LEU A 110 -8.58 10.38 -5.87
C LEU A 110 -9.59 11.05 -6.81
N ALA A 111 -10.22 12.14 -6.37
CA ALA A 111 -11.19 12.90 -7.17
C ALA A 111 -10.59 13.39 -8.49
N TYR A 112 -9.32 13.83 -8.47
CA TYR A 112 -8.62 14.22 -9.71
C TYR A 112 -8.26 13.04 -10.60
N SER A 113 -8.30 11.80 -10.10
CA SER A 113 -7.85 10.60 -10.79
C SER A 113 -8.98 9.85 -11.51
N LEU A 114 -10.23 10.17 -11.20
CA LEU A 114 -11.44 9.74 -11.92
C LEU A 114 -11.52 10.35 -13.33
#